data_AF-A0AAW6LBY7-F1
#
_entry.id   AF-A0AAW6LBY7-F1
#
_cell.length_a   1.000
_cell.length_b   1.000
_cell.length_c   1.000
_cell.angle_alpha   90.00
_cell.angle_beta   90.00
_cell.angle_gamma   90.00
#
_symmetry.space_group_name_H-M   'P 1'
#
loop_
_entity.id
_entity.type
_entity.pdbx_description
1 polymer ?
#
loop_
_entity_poly.entity_id
_entity_poly.type
_entity_poly.pdbx_seq_one_letter_code
_entity_poly.pdbx_strand_id
1 'polypeptide(L)'
;MAPTGSAKAMALWTTAFVVSQANIARLLGPVAPKVLEVQTAFSARRYVEILDSMDDEATARFRSHYYPDFVHPAIYAMALRSAGTRLGERVPLSPATRRALAVVPVLSAAGDYVENVVGLHFLDHRDRITDSRVRAASTVSIAKWVLALGTLGYLSQGFVRVWVSRK
;
A
#
# COMPACT_ATOMS: atom_id res chain seq x y z
N MET A 1 -24.60 12.53 19.63
CA MET A 1 -24.35 13.27 18.36
C MET A 1 -24.07 12.24 17.27
N ALA A 2 -24.84 12.21 16.18
CA ALA A 2 -24.66 11.24 15.11
C ALA A 2 -23.29 11.44 14.41
N PRO A 3 -22.61 10.37 13.96
CA PRO A 3 -21.32 10.52 13.27
C PRO A 3 -21.49 11.32 11.96
N THR A 4 -20.59 12.27 11.74
CA THR A 4 -20.50 13.06 10.50
C THR A 4 -20.29 12.14 9.29
N GLY A 5 -20.65 12.59 8.08
CA GLY A 5 -20.44 11.81 6.86
C GLY A 5 -18.99 11.35 6.67
N SER A 6 -18.03 12.21 6.98
CA SER A 6 -16.59 11.92 6.98
C SER A 6 -16.17 10.87 8.03
N ALA A 7 -16.78 10.86 9.22
CA ALA A 7 -16.50 9.86 10.24
C ALA A 7 -17.00 8.47 9.83
N LYS A 8 -18.21 8.40 9.24
CA LYS A 8 -18.75 7.15 8.68
C LYS A 8 -17.89 6.64 7.52
N ALA A 9 -17.49 7.52 6.60
CA ALA A 9 -16.63 7.16 5.48
C ALA A 9 -15.26 6.65 5.96
N MET A 10 -14.63 7.33 6.91
CA MET A 10 -13.36 6.90 7.50
C MET A 10 -13.49 5.52 8.16
N ALA A 11 -14.54 5.30 8.95
CA ALA A 11 -14.78 3.99 9.56
C ALA A 11 -14.95 2.89 8.51
N LEU A 12 -15.81 3.12 7.50
CA LEU A 12 -16.05 2.18 6.41
C LEU A 12 -14.75 1.79 5.68
N TRP A 13 -13.99 2.77 5.21
CA TRP A 13 -12.78 2.50 4.42
C TRP A 13 -11.64 1.92 5.24
N THR A 14 -11.49 2.33 6.50
CA THR A 14 -10.53 1.69 7.41
C THR A 14 -10.91 0.24 7.68
N THR A 15 -12.19 -0.07 7.90
CA THR A 15 -12.65 -1.45 8.03
C THR A 15 -12.39 -2.26 6.76
N ALA A 16 -12.72 -1.71 5.59
CA ALA A 16 -12.44 -2.35 4.31
C ALA A 16 -10.93 -2.61 4.12
N PHE A 17 -10.08 -1.65 4.51
CA PHE A 17 -8.62 -1.78 4.47
C PHE A 17 -8.15 -2.94 5.36
N VAL A 18 -8.59 -3.01 6.61
CA VAL A 18 -8.21 -4.08 7.54
C VAL A 18 -8.63 -5.44 7.02
N VAL A 19 -9.87 -5.57 6.53
CA VAL A 19 -10.38 -6.84 5.97
C VAL A 19 -9.58 -7.25 4.73
N SER A 20 -9.32 -6.31 3.83
CA SER A 20 -8.55 -6.55 2.61
C SER A 20 -7.11 -6.96 2.92
N GLN A 21 -6.42 -6.23 3.81
CA GLN A 21 -5.06 -6.54 4.26
C GLN A 21 -4.97 -7.91 4.96
N ALA A 22 -5.93 -8.21 5.83
CA ALA A 22 -5.99 -9.49 6.53
C ALA A 22 -6.18 -10.66 5.54
N ASN A 23 -7.01 -10.48 4.51
CA ASN A 23 -7.18 -11.49 3.47
C ASN A 23 -5.90 -11.69 2.64
N ILE A 24 -5.19 -10.61 2.26
CA ILE A 24 -3.90 -10.70 1.57
C ILE A 24 -2.87 -11.43 2.43
N ALA A 25 -2.75 -11.06 3.71
CA ALA A 25 -1.83 -11.70 4.65
C ALA A 25 -2.14 -13.20 4.82
N ARG A 26 -3.43 -13.57 4.87
CA ARG A 26 -3.87 -14.97 4.94
C ARG A 26 -3.51 -15.75 3.68
N LEU A 27 -3.66 -15.17 2.49
CA LEU A 27 -3.31 -15.80 1.21
C LEU A 27 -1.80 -16.02 1.07
N LEU A 28 -1.01 -15.02 1.47
CA LEU A 28 0.44 -15.12 1.49
C LEU A 28 0.94 -16.10 2.55
N GLY A 29 0.33 -16.11 3.74
CA GLY A 29 0.77 -16.96 4.84
C GLY A 29 2.28 -16.81 5.09
N PRO A 30 3.05 -17.92 5.15
CA PRO A 30 4.50 -17.87 5.37
C PRO A 30 5.30 -17.12 4.30
N VAL A 31 4.77 -16.95 3.08
CA VAL A 31 5.50 -16.26 2.00
C VAL A 31 5.36 -14.74 2.03
N ALA A 32 4.61 -14.17 2.99
CA ALA A 32 4.41 -12.72 3.08
C ALA A 32 5.70 -11.89 3.07
N PRO A 33 6.80 -12.29 3.76
CA PRO A 33 8.05 -11.53 3.71
C PRO A 33 8.64 -11.41 2.30
N LYS A 34 8.37 -12.39 1.41
CA LYS A 34 8.89 -12.40 0.04
C LYS A 34 8.40 -11.22 -0.79
N VAL A 35 7.20 -10.70 -0.50
CA VAL A 35 6.66 -9.49 -1.16
C VAL A 35 7.58 -8.29 -0.91
N LEU A 36 7.99 -8.07 0.33
CA LEU A 36 8.90 -6.97 0.66
C LEU A 36 10.31 -7.23 0.10
N GLU A 37 10.79 -8.48 0.15
CA GLU A 37 12.08 -8.86 -0.43
C GLU A 37 12.14 -8.53 -1.93
N VAL A 38 11.13 -8.91 -2.73
CA VAL A 38 11.13 -8.61 -4.18
C VAL A 38 11.02 -7.11 -4.46
N GLN A 39 10.24 -6.38 -3.65
CA GLN A 39 10.08 -4.93 -3.77
C GLN A 39 11.35 -4.14 -3.47
N THR A 40 12.35 -4.76 -2.81
CA THR A 40 13.59 -4.12 -2.36
C THR A 40 14.86 -4.76 -2.93
N ALA A 41 14.76 -5.66 -3.90
CA ALA A 41 15.89 -6.46 -4.40
C ALA A 41 16.95 -5.68 -5.20
N PHE A 42 16.59 -4.59 -5.88
CA PHE A 42 17.45 -3.70 -6.69
C PHE A 42 18.39 -4.32 -7.75
N SER A 43 18.40 -5.64 -7.92
CA SER A 43 19.16 -6.34 -8.96
C SER A 43 18.37 -7.54 -9.47
N ALA A 44 18.53 -7.86 -10.75
CA ALA A 44 17.90 -9.03 -11.36
C ALA A 44 18.30 -10.31 -10.65
N ARG A 45 19.59 -10.45 -10.32
CA ARG A 45 20.12 -11.60 -9.58
C ARG A 45 19.36 -11.81 -8.27
N ARG A 46 19.29 -10.79 -7.41
CA ARG A 46 18.61 -10.92 -6.11
C ARG A 46 17.11 -11.18 -6.28
N TYR A 47 16.48 -10.53 -7.24
CA TYR A 47 15.06 -10.73 -7.54
C TYR A 47 14.76 -12.18 -7.93
N VAL A 48 15.57 -12.73 -8.85
CA VAL A 48 15.47 -14.14 -9.28
C VAL A 48 15.76 -15.09 -8.13
N GLU A 49 16.81 -14.86 -7.32
CA GLU A 49 17.11 -15.67 -6.12
C GLU A 49 15.92 -15.74 -5.14
N ILE A 50 15.20 -14.64 -4.95
CA ILE A 50 14.01 -14.62 -4.08
C ILE A 50 12.91 -15.48 -4.70
N LEU A 51 12.66 -15.34 -6.00
CA LEU A 51 11.65 -16.13 -6.68
C LEU A 51 12.02 -17.62 -6.78
N ASP A 52 13.30 -17.96 -6.94
CA ASP A 52 13.80 -19.34 -6.96
C ASP A 52 13.78 -19.98 -5.55
N SER A 53 13.72 -19.17 -4.48
CA SER A 53 13.59 -19.67 -3.12
C SER A 53 12.18 -20.19 -2.77
N MET A 54 11.21 -20.04 -3.67
CA MET A 54 9.84 -20.49 -3.50
C MET A 54 9.59 -21.77 -4.30
N ASP A 55 9.09 -22.81 -3.64
CA ASP A 55 8.55 -23.99 -4.33
C ASP A 55 7.21 -23.67 -5.03
N ASP A 56 6.60 -24.66 -5.67
CA ASP A 56 5.36 -24.47 -6.43
C ASP A 56 4.19 -24.01 -5.53
N GLU A 57 4.12 -24.51 -4.30
CA GLU A 57 3.06 -24.15 -3.35
C GLU A 57 3.23 -22.71 -2.85
N ALA A 58 4.46 -22.33 -2.50
CA ALA A 58 4.85 -20.98 -2.14
C ALA A 58 4.63 -20.00 -3.31
N THR A 59 4.97 -20.40 -4.53
CA THR A 59 4.76 -19.62 -5.75
C THR A 59 3.27 -19.43 -6.04
N ALA A 60 2.44 -20.46 -5.85
CA ALA A 60 0.99 -20.35 -6.01
C ALA A 60 0.37 -19.39 -4.98
N ARG A 61 0.78 -19.48 -3.71
CA ARG A 61 0.37 -18.52 -2.66
C ARG A 61 0.81 -17.11 -3.00
N PHE A 62 2.07 -16.94 -3.38
CA PHE A 62 2.61 -15.66 -3.82
C PHE A 62 1.80 -15.13 -5.00
N ARG A 63 1.53 -15.89 -6.05
CA ARG A 63 0.69 -15.45 -7.17
C ARG A 63 -0.71 -15.04 -6.74
N SER A 64 -1.32 -15.78 -5.81
CA SER A 64 -2.71 -15.58 -5.40
C SER A 64 -2.98 -14.22 -4.74
N HIS A 65 -1.96 -13.58 -4.14
CA HIS A 65 -2.14 -12.28 -3.51
C HIS A 65 -2.45 -11.17 -4.52
N TYR A 66 -1.95 -11.27 -5.77
CA TYR A 66 -2.14 -10.23 -6.78
C TYR A 66 -3.63 -9.95 -7.07
N TYR A 67 -4.51 -10.96 -7.01
CA TYR A 67 -5.94 -10.76 -7.29
C TYR A 67 -6.60 -9.74 -6.35
N PRO A 68 -6.56 -9.92 -5.01
CA PRO A 68 -7.02 -8.88 -4.10
C PRO A 68 -6.15 -7.62 -4.12
N ASP A 69 -4.86 -7.71 -4.48
CA ASP A 69 -3.98 -6.54 -4.62
C ASP A 69 -4.23 -5.70 -5.88
N PHE A 70 -5.13 -6.13 -6.78
CA PHE A 70 -5.72 -5.25 -7.80
C PHE A 70 -6.91 -4.42 -7.29
N VAL A 71 -7.32 -4.58 -6.04
CA VAL A 71 -8.41 -3.81 -5.42
C VAL A 71 -7.92 -3.08 -4.17
N HIS A 72 -7.01 -3.72 -3.42
CA HIS A 72 -6.44 -3.19 -2.18
C HIS A 72 -5.87 -1.77 -2.31
N PRO A 73 -5.18 -1.37 -3.40
CA PRO A 73 -4.64 -0.03 -3.54
C PRO A 73 -5.70 1.07 -3.50
N ALA A 74 -6.84 0.85 -4.17
CA ALA A 74 -7.97 1.77 -4.11
C ALA A 74 -8.54 1.87 -2.69
N ILE A 75 -8.62 0.74 -1.98
CA ILE A 75 -9.15 0.68 -0.61
C ILE A 75 -8.27 1.50 0.35
N TYR A 76 -6.95 1.27 0.37
CA TYR A 76 -6.08 2.02 1.28
C TYR A 76 -6.02 3.50 0.91
N ALA A 77 -6.07 3.84 -0.38
CA ALA A 77 -6.09 5.24 -0.81
C ALA A 77 -7.34 5.96 -0.29
N MET A 78 -8.50 5.31 -0.36
CA MET A 78 -9.76 5.85 0.17
C MET A 78 -9.77 5.92 1.70
N ALA A 79 -9.17 4.94 2.39
CA ALA A 79 -9.00 5.00 3.84
C ALA A 79 -8.16 6.21 4.28
N LEU A 80 -6.99 6.41 3.65
CA LEU A 80 -6.11 7.55 3.94
C LEU A 80 -6.78 8.89 3.59
N ARG A 81 -7.46 9.00 2.44
CA ARG A 81 -8.14 10.24 2.02
C ARG A 81 -9.29 10.60 2.96
N SER A 82 -10.13 9.63 3.31
CA SER A 82 -11.26 9.86 4.23
C SER A 82 -10.78 10.22 5.64
N ALA A 83 -9.68 9.62 6.11
CA ALA A 83 -9.00 10.04 7.34
C ALA A 83 -8.46 11.48 7.24
N GLY A 84 -7.88 11.86 6.10
CA GLY A 84 -7.41 13.23 5.85
C GLY A 84 -8.53 14.27 5.86
N THR A 85 -9.66 13.98 5.22
CA THR A 85 -10.87 14.81 5.31
C THR A 85 -11.32 14.95 6.76
N ARG A 86 -11.38 13.82 7.49
CA ARG A 86 -11.82 13.83 8.89
C ARG A 86 -10.89 14.62 9.80
N LEU A 87 -9.58 14.51 9.61
CA LEU A 87 -8.60 15.29 10.36
C LEU A 87 -8.78 16.80 10.09
N GLY A 88 -8.99 17.18 8.82
CA GLY A 88 -9.19 18.57 8.41
C GLY A 88 -10.49 19.25 8.91
N GLU A 89 -11.43 18.48 9.46
CA GLU A 89 -12.60 19.00 10.19
C GLU A 89 -12.30 19.21 11.68
N ARG A 90 -11.24 18.59 12.19
CA ARG A 90 -10.88 18.60 13.62
C ARG A 90 -9.76 19.58 13.93
N VAL A 91 -8.88 19.84 12.96
CA VAL A 91 -7.77 20.79 13.08
C VAL A 91 -7.69 21.66 11.82
N PRO A 92 -7.24 22.91 11.94
CA PRO A 92 -6.95 23.74 10.78
C PRO A 92 -5.77 23.15 10.00
N LEU A 93 -6.03 22.79 8.74
CA LEU A 93 -5.02 22.35 7.79
C LEU A 93 -4.83 23.40 6.70
N SER A 94 -3.58 23.65 6.32
CA SER A 94 -3.26 24.52 5.19
C SER A 94 -3.85 23.98 3.87
N PRO A 95 -4.11 24.83 2.86
CA PRO A 95 -4.59 24.39 1.55
C PRO A 95 -3.65 23.35 0.90
N ALA A 96 -2.33 23.53 1.04
CA ALA A 96 -1.33 22.61 0.52
C ALA A 96 -1.43 21.23 1.17
N THR A 97 -1.55 21.16 2.50
CA THR A 97 -1.72 19.90 3.23
C THR A 97 -3.02 19.19 2.86
N ARG A 98 -4.14 19.93 2.74
CA ARG A 98 -5.42 19.34 2.31
C ARG A 98 -5.30 18.72 0.92
N ARG A 99 -4.63 19.41 -0.02
CA ARG A 99 -4.37 18.88 -1.36
C ARG A 99 -3.47 17.65 -1.33
N ALA A 100 -2.41 17.67 -0.53
CA ALA A 100 -1.50 16.54 -0.39
C ALA A 100 -2.23 15.29 0.15
N LEU A 101 -3.02 15.43 1.22
CA LEU A 101 -3.81 14.33 1.79
C LEU A 101 -4.88 13.79 0.82
N ALA A 102 -5.30 14.58 -0.17
CA ALA A 102 -6.25 14.15 -1.19
C ALA A 102 -5.58 13.43 -2.38
N VAL A 103 -4.32 13.75 -2.70
CA VAL A 103 -3.62 13.31 -3.92
C VAL A 103 -2.57 12.23 -3.66
N VAL A 104 -1.76 12.39 -2.61
CA VAL A 104 -0.63 11.49 -2.32
C VAL A 104 -1.06 10.02 -2.18
N PRO A 105 -2.18 9.68 -1.50
CA PRO A 105 -2.64 8.28 -1.44
C PRO A 105 -3.00 7.70 -2.81
N VAL A 106 -3.51 8.53 -3.73
CA VAL A 106 -3.85 8.10 -5.10
C VAL A 106 -2.58 7.81 -5.90
N LEU A 107 -1.55 8.66 -5.76
CA LEU A 107 -0.25 8.42 -6.40
C LEU A 107 0.44 7.16 -5.87
N SER A 108 0.33 6.91 -4.56
CA SER A 108 0.80 5.67 -3.95
C SER A 108 0.08 4.45 -4.56
N ALA A 109 -1.26 4.51 -4.65
CA ALA A 109 -2.05 3.43 -5.25
C ALA A 109 -1.74 3.18 -6.72
N ALA A 110 -1.48 4.25 -7.49
CA ALA A 110 -1.04 4.11 -8.87
C ALA A 110 0.32 3.40 -8.97
N GLY A 111 1.27 3.74 -8.09
CA GLY A 111 2.55 3.03 -7.99
C GLY A 111 2.38 1.56 -7.63
N ASP A 112 1.45 1.24 -6.73
CA ASP A 112 1.09 -0.12 -6.35
C ASP A 112 0.57 -0.93 -7.54
N TYR A 113 -0.35 -0.38 -8.34
CA TYR A 113 -0.83 -1.04 -9.56
C TYR A 113 0.29 -1.32 -10.57
N VAL A 114 1.20 -0.36 -10.78
CA VAL A 114 2.36 -0.55 -11.66
C VAL A 114 3.23 -1.69 -11.14
N GLU A 115 3.50 -1.71 -9.84
CA GLU A 115 4.29 -2.76 -9.20
C GLU A 115 3.62 -4.15 -9.32
N ASN A 116 2.30 -4.23 -9.09
CA ASN A 116 1.56 -5.49 -9.21
C ASN A 116 1.56 -6.05 -10.63
N VAL A 117 1.35 -5.19 -11.63
CA VAL A 117 1.41 -5.60 -13.04
C VAL A 117 2.81 -6.10 -13.41
N VAL A 118 3.85 -5.37 -13.01
CA VAL A 118 5.24 -5.75 -13.32
C VAL A 118 5.64 -7.03 -12.59
N GLY A 119 5.29 -7.16 -11.30
CA GLY A 119 5.58 -8.33 -10.49
C GLY A 119 4.91 -9.59 -11.05
N LEU A 120 3.63 -9.50 -11.42
CA LEU A 120 2.92 -10.61 -12.06
C LEU A 120 3.53 -10.94 -13.44
N HIS A 121 3.90 -9.93 -14.23
CA HIS A 121 4.56 -10.14 -15.52
C HIS A 121 5.91 -10.86 -15.37
N PHE A 122 6.73 -10.50 -14.39
CA PHE A 122 8.00 -11.16 -14.10
C PHE A 122 7.83 -12.58 -13.59
N LEU A 123 6.75 -12.86 -12.86
CA LEU A 123 6.43 -14.20 -12.41
C LEU A 123 6.17 -15.13 -13.60
N ASP A 124 5.49 -14.63 -14.65
CA ASP A 124 5.20 -15.37 -15.88
C ASP A 124 6.33 -15.37 -16.91
N HIS A 125 7.22 -14.37 -16.86
CA HIS A 125 8.26 -14.15 -17.88
C HIS A 125 9.62 -13.91 -17.22
N ARG A 126 10.23 -14.98 -16.70
CA ARG A 126 11.51 -14.92 -16.00
C ARG A 126 12.65 -14.37 -16.86
N ASP A 127 12.59 -14.61 -18.18
CA ASP A 127 13.51 -14.07 -19.19
C ASP A 127 13.49 -12.54 -19.30
N ARG A 128 12.42 -11.90 -18.80
CA ARG A 128 12.22 -10.45 -18.86
C ARG A 128 12.74 -9.70 -17.64
N ILE A 129 13.25 -10.42 -16.64
CA ILE A 129 13.84 -9.84 -15.43
C ILE A 129 15.24 -9.33 -15.76
N THR A 130 15.38 -8.02 -15.88
CA THR A 130 16.67 -7.35 -16.08
C THR A 130 16.93 -6.35 -14.98
N ASP A 131 18.20 -6.04 -14.79
CA ASP A 131 18.69 -5.11 -13.78
C ASP A 131 18.02 -3.73 -13.86
N SER A 132 17.86 -3.20 -15.08
CA SER A 132 17.18 -1.92 -15.30
C SER A 132 15.71 -1.97 -14.91
N ARG A 133 14.99 -3.03 -15.26
CA ARG A 133 13.57 -3.16 -14.97
C ARG A 133 13.30 -3.44 -13.50
N VAL A 134 14.12 -4.28 -12.84
CA VAL A 134 14.02 -4.52 -11.40
C VAL A 134 14.31 -3.24 -10.61
N ARG A 135 15.32 -2.47 -10.99
CA ARG A 135 15.59 -1.17 -10.34
C ARG A 135 14.41 -0.22 -10.50
N ALA A 136 13.86 -0.09 -11.72
CA ALA A 136 12.69 0.74 -11.95
C ALA A 136 11.48 0.30 -11.10
N ALA A 137 11.18 -1.00 -11.08
CA ALA A 137 10.10 -1.56 -10.26
C ALA A 137 10.34 -1.29 -8.77
N SER A 138 11.54 -1.57 -8.25
CA SER A 138 11.91 -1.33 -6.84
C SER A 138 11.80 0.16 -6.47
N THR A 139 12.19 1.07 -7.36
CA THR A 139 12.03 2.51 -7.15
C THR A 139 10.56 2.89 -7.04
N VAL A 140 9.69 2.35 -7.90
CA VAL A 140 8.24 2.56 -7.80
C VAL A 140 7.71 1.98 -6.49
N SER A 141 8.14 0.78 -6.10
CA SER A 141 7.78 0.14 -4.83
C SER A 141 8.15 0.99 -3.61
N ILE A 142 9.34 1.56 -3.60
CA ILE A 142 9.80 2.41 -2.48
C ILE A 142 9.04 3.73 -2.48
N ALA A 143 8.84 4.35 -3.65
CA ALA A 143 8.05 5.57 -3.75
C ALA A 143 6.63 5.35 -3.23
N LYS A 144 5.94 4.28 -3.62
CA LYS A 144 4.58 3.99 -3.09
C LYS A 144 4.58 3.86 -1.57
N TRP A 145 5.55 3.15 -0.98
CA TRP A 145 5.66 2.96 0.46
C TRP A 145 5.90 4.28 1.18
N VAL A 146 6.82 5.12 0.68
CA VAL A 146 7.08 6.45 1.25
C VAL A 146 5.83 7.32 1.23
N LEU A 147 5.07 7.31 0.14
CA LEU A 147 3.84 8.09 0.01
C LEU A 147 2.73 7.57 0.95
N ALA A 148 2.50 6.27 1.02
CA ALA A 148 1.49 5.65 1.88
C ALA A 148 1.83 5.82 3.37
N LEU A 149 3.03 5.41 3.78
CA LEU A 149 3.47 5.46 5.18
C LEU A 149 3.69 6.90 5.64
N GLY A 150 4.17 7.79 4.77
CA GLY A 150 4.28 9.21 5.08
C GLY A 150 2.91 9.84 5.34
N THR A 151 1.90 9.50 4.54
CA THR A 151 0.52 9.96 4.77
C THR A 151 -0.03 9.38 6.08
N LEU A 152 0.13 8.08 6.30
CA LEU A 152 -0.33 7.41 7.52
C LEU A 152 0.33 8.02 8.77
N GLY A 153 1.63 8.28 8.72
CA GLY A 153 2.39 8.90 9.81
C GLY A 153 1.87 10.29 10.14
N TYR A 154 1.66 11.13 9.12
CA TYR A 154 1.09 12.47 9.31
C TYR A 154 -0.31 12.41 9.95
N LEU A 155 -1.18 11.55 9.43
CA LEU A 155 -2.55 11.38 9.94
C LEU A 155 -2.54 10.90 11.40
N SER A 156 -1.71 9.91 11.71
CA SER A 156 -1.58 9.34 13.05
C SER A 156 -1.15 10.42 14.06
N GLN A 157 -0.12 11.21 13.73
CA GLN A 157 0.32 12.33 14.56
C GLN A 157 -0.79 13.37 14.75
N GLY A 158 -1.53 13.71 13.68
CA GLY A 158 -2.64 14.65 13.74
C GLY A 158 -3.76 14.18 14.69
N PHE A 159 -4.19 12.92 14.58
CA PHE A 159 -5.23 12.37 15.44
C PHE A 159 -4.77 12.20 16.90
N VAL A 160 -3.51 11.85 17.15
CA VAL A 160 -2.93 11.82 18.51
C VAL A 160 -3.01 13.20 19.16
N ARG A 161 -2.62 14.26 18.45
CA ARG A 161 -2.75 15.64 18.96
C ARG A 161 -4.19 15.99 19.30
N VAL A 162 -5.15 15.66 18.42
CA VAL A 162 -6.58 15.88 18.68
C VAL A 162 -7.05 15.16 19.94
N TRP A 163 -6.56 13.94 20.21
CA TRP A 163 -6.97 13.19 21.40
C TRP A 163 -6.35 13.76 22.68
N VAL A 164 -5.05 14.09 22.65
CA VAL A 164 -4.36 14.65 23.82
C VAL A 164 -4.92 16.02 24.20
N SER A 165 -5.21 16.89 23.23
CA SER A 165 -5.80 18.23 23.50
C SER A 165 -7.27 18.21 23.92
N ARG A 166 -7.92 17.04 23.95
CA ARG A 166 -9.29 16.86 24.45
C ARG A 166 -9.35 16.37 25.89
N LYS A 167 -8.21 16.01 26.48
CA LYS A 167 -8.06 15.81 27.92
C LYS A 167 -7.72 17.15 28.56
#